data_AF-A0A645ISU2-F1
#
_entry.id   AF-A0A645ISU2-F1
#
_cell.length_a   1.000
_cell.length_b   1.000
_cell.length_c   1.000
_cell.angle_alpha   90.00
_cell.angle_beta   90.00
_cell.angle_gamma   90.00
#
_symmetry.space_group_name_H-M   'P 1'
#
loop_
_entity.id
_entity.type
_entity.pdbx_description
1 polymer ?
#
loop_
_entity_poly.entity_id
_entity_poly.type
_entity_poly.pdbx_seq_one_letter_code
_entity_poly.pdbx_strand_id
1 'polypeptide(L)' 'MEIGRLSVETGLWHLAEYENGKVAINKKFKSFKPVSDYFKLQKRFKHLKEEEFKIIEEHRDKEWEMLLQKESN' A
#
# COMPACT_ATOMS: atom_id res chain seq x y z
N MET A 1 -10.38 -13.67 4.76
CA MET A 1 -9.47 -13.49 3.60
C MET A 1 -9.56 -12.10 2.95
N GLU A 2 -10.57 -11.29 3.25
CA GLU A 2 -10.80 -10.01 2.56
C GLU A 2 -9.81 -8.90 2.94
N ILE A 3 -9.45 -8.77 4.23
CA ILE A 3 -8.55 -7.71 4.72
C ILE A 3 -7.14 -7.79 4.13
N GLY A 4 -6.58 -9.01 3.99
CA GLY A 4 -5.24 -9.19 3.40
C GLY A 4 -5.20 -8.90 1.90
N ARG A 5 -6.32 -9.10 1.19
CA ARG A 5 -6.44 -8.67 -0.21
C ARG A 5 -6.51 -7.15 -0.29
N LEU A 6 -7.33 -6.51 0.56
CA LEU A 6 -7.50 -5.07 0.60
C LEU A 6 -6.21 -4.34 0.98
N SER A 7 -5.37 -4.86 1.88
CA SER A 7 -4.08 -4.22 2.18
C SER A 7 -3.19 -4.09 0.95
N VAL A 8 -3.24 -5.08 0.05
CA VAL A 8 -2.47 -5.06 -1.21
C VAL A 8 -3.15 -4.17 -2.26
N GLU A 9 -4.48 -4.26 -2.42
CA GLU A 9 -5.22 -3.45 -3.42
C GLU A 9 -5.28 -1.96 -3.09
N THR A 10 -5.22 -1.58 -1.81
CA THR A 10 -5.11 -0.19 -1.37
C THR A 10 -3.66 0.33 -1.38
N GLY A 11 -2.69 -0.54 -1.68
CA GLY A 11 -1.27 -0.22 -1.74
C GLY A 11 -0.59 -0.04 -0.37
N LEU A 12 -1.30 -0.33 0.74
CA LEU A 12 -0.73 -0.28 2.09
C LEU A 12 0.30 -1.38 2.36
N TRP A 13 0.27 -2.44 1.57
CA TRP A 13 1.25 -3.52 1.60
C TRP A 13 1.73 -3.83 0.19
N HIS A 14 3.04 -3.81 -0.03
CA HIS A 14 3.64 -4.23 -1.27
C HIS A 14 4.02 -5.71 -1.21
N LEU A 15 3.73 -6.44 -2.29
CA LEU A 15 4.23 -7.80 -2.47
C LEU A 15 5.52 -7.71 -3.29
N ALA A 16 6.64 -7.93 -2.62
CA ALA A 16 7.96 -7.89 -3.22
C ALA A 16 8.80 -9.06 -2.71
N GLU A 17 9.66 -9.55 -3.59
CA GLU A 17 10.63 -10.60 -3.30
C GLU A 17 12.04 -10.00 -3.39
N TYR A 18 12.94 -10.54 -2.58
CA TYR A 18 14.35 -10.18 -2.61
C TYR A 18 15.15 -11.42 -2.98
N GLU A 19 15.74 -11.42 -4.17
CA GLU A 19 16.50 -12.54 -4.69
C GLU A 19 17.83 -12.04 -5.29
N ASN A 20 18.93 -12.69 -4.91
CA ASN A 20 20.27 -12.44 -5.45
C ASN A 20 20.68 -10.95 -5.45
N GLY A 21 20.36 -10.24 -4.38
CA GLY A 21 20.71 -8.82 -4.24
C GLY A 21 19.69 -7.85 -4.84
N LYS A 22 18.65 -8.34 -5.53
CA LYS A 22 17.68 -7.52 -6.27
C LYS A 22 16.29 -7.63 -5.65
N VAL A 23 15.60 -6.50 -5.56
CA VAL A 23 14.19 -6.44 -5.18
C VAL A 23 13.35 -6.52 -6.45
N ALA A 24 12.34 -7.39 -6.48
CA ALA A 24 11.33 -7.44 -7.53
C ALA A 24 9.94 -7.24 -6.92
N ILE A 25 9.17 -6.28 -7.44
CA ILE A 25 7.80 -6.05 -6.98
C ILE A 25 6.86 -6.94 -7.80
N ASN A 26 6.31 -7.96 -7.17
CA ASN A 26 5.50 -8.98 -7.84
C ASN A 26 4.15 -8.45 -8.33
N LYS A 27 3.57 -7.44 -7.65
CA LYS A 27 2.26 -6.91 -8.01
C LYS A 27 2.26 -5.39 -8.09
N LYS A 28 2.16 -4.88 -9.30
CA LYS A 28 2.04 -3.44 -9.61
C LYS A 28 0.62 -3.14 -10.08
N PHE A 29 -0.01 -2.15 -9.48
CA PHE A 29 -1.33 -1.69 -9.87
C PHE A 29 -1.23 -0.37 -10.62
N LYS A 30 -2.10 -0.15 -11.60
CA LYS A 30 -2.20 1.15 -12.29
C LYS A 30 -2.79 2.23 -11.38
N SER A 31 -3.64 1.84 -10.45
CA SER A 31 -4.23 2.69 -9.43
C SER A 31 -4.57 1.85 -8.20
N PHE A 32 -4.48 2.47 -7.03
CA PHE A 32 -4.88 1.86 -5.77
C PHE A 32 -6.34 2.16 -5.45
N LYS A 33 -6.98 1.25 -4.70
CA LYS A 33 -8.24 1.56 -4.03
C LYS A 33 -8.03 2.61 -2.92
N PRO A 34 -9.06 3.36 -2.54
CA PRO A 34 -9.00 4.27 -1.40
C PRO A 34 -8.55 3.53 -0.13
N VAL A 35 -7.65 4.10 0.66
CA VAL A 35 -7.19 3.42 1.90
C VAL A 35 -8.31 3.26 2.91
N SER A 36 -9.35 4.09 2.81
CA SER A 36 -10.53 4.00 3.67
C SER A 36 -11.29 2.66 3.52
N ASP A 37 -11.24 2.02 2.34
CA ASP A 37 -11.83 0.69 2.11
C ASP A 37 -11.18 -0.38 3.00
N TYR A 38 -9.88 -0.23 3.29
CA TYR A 38 -9.17 -1.09 4.22
C TYR A 38 -9.46 -0.72 5.68
N PHE A 39 -9.36 0.57 6.02
CA PHE A 39 -9.44 1.02 7.42
C PHE A 39 -10.84 0.92 8.02
N LYS A 40 -11.89 1.28 7.27
CA LYS A 40 -13.29 1.31 7.77
C LYS A 40 -13.80 -0.07 8.21
N LEU A 41 -13.23 -1.15 7.68
CA LEU A 41 -13.59 -2.53 8.05
C LEU A 41 -12.98 -2.99 9.38
N GLN A 42 -12.05 -2.25 9.97
CA GLN A 42 -11.25 -2.69 11.11
C GLN A 42 -11.49 -1.81 12.34
N LYS A 43 -11.98 -2.41 13.43
CA LYS A 43 -12.33 -1.67 14.66
C LYS A 43 -11.16 -0.86 15.25
N ARG A 44 -9.92 -1.35 15.12
CA ARG A 44 -8.70 -0.68 15.62
C ARG A 44 -8.41 0.68 14.98
N PHE A 45 -9.00 0.95 13.81
CA PHE A 45 -8.79 2.19 13.05
C PHE A 45 -10.02 3.11 13.04
N LYS A 46 -11.04 2.81 13.86
CA LYS A 46 -12.29 3.59 13.93
C LYS A 46 -12.12 5.07 14.32
N HIS A 47 -10.99 5.42 14.92
CA HIS A 47 -10.69 6.78 15.36
C HIS A 47 -10.13 7.67 14.23
N LEU A 48 -9.68 7.08 13.12
CA LEU A 48 -9.15 7.82 11.97
C LEU A 48 -10.27 8.53 11.23
N LYS A 49 -10.00 9.76 10.80
CA LYS A 49 -10.90 10.56 9.96
C LYS A 49 -10.37 10.65 8.53
N GLU A 50 -11.18 11.26 7.66
CA GLU A 50 -10.88 11.41 6.23
C GLU A 50 -9.59 12.23 5.97
N GLU A 51 -9.23 13.15 6.87
CA GLU A 51 -7.97 13.90 6.78
C GLU A 51 -6.76 12.98 6.99
N GLU A 52 -6.80 12.09 7.99
CA GLU A 52 -5.75 11.09 8.18
C GLU A 52 -5.65 10.11 7.00
N PHE A 53 -6.77 9.75 6.37
CA PHE A 53 -6.72 8.88 5.17
C PHE A 53 -5.96 9.53 4.02
N LYS A 54 -6.14 10.83 3.79
CA LYS A 54 -5.39 11.57 2.75
C LYS A 54 -3.89 11.60 3.05
N ILE A 55 -3.52 11.87 4.30
CA ILE A 55 -2.11 11.86 4.72
C ILE A 55 -1.49 10.47 4.50
N ILE A 56 -2.23 9.41 4.81
CA ILE A 56 -1.77 8.03 4.59
C ILE A 56 -1.64 7.72 3.10
N GLU A 57 -2.56 8.20 2.25
CA GLU A 57 -2.48 8.04 0.79
C GLU A 57 -1.26 8.75 0.20
N GLU A 58 -1.00 9.99 0.61
CA GLU A 58 0.19 10.73 0.18
C GLU A 58 1.49 10.05 0.61
N HIS A 59 1.54 9.51 1.83
CA HIS A 59 2.69 8.77 2.31
C HIS A 59 2.87 7.46 1.53
N ARG A 60 1.79 6.70 1.34
CA ARG A 60 1.79 5.48 0.53
C ARG A 60 2.36 5.77 -0.86
N ASP A 61 1.87 6.80 -1.54
CA ASP A 61 2.25 7.08 -2.92
C ASP A 61 3.75 7.42 -3.03
N LYS A 62 4.28 8.20 -2.07
CA LYS A 62 5.74 8.47 -1.97
C LYS A 62 6.57 7.21 -1.74
N GLU A 63 6.11 6.30 -0.86
CA GLU A 63 6.79 5.03 -0.62
C GLU A 63 6.82 4.16 -1.88
N TRP A 64 5.73 4.13 -2.65
CA TRP A 64 5.68 3.40 -3.91
C TRP A 64 6.61 4.00 -4.98
N GLU A 65 6.71 5.32 -5.08
CA GLU A 65 7.68 5.98 -5.96
C GLU A 65 9.12 5.55 -5.60
N MET A 66 9.48 5.56 -4.32
CA MET A 66 10.79 5.13 -3.85
C MET A 66 11.04 3.64 -4.08
N LEU A 67 10.03 2.78 -3.89
CA LEU A 67 10.13 1.35 -4.09
C LEU A 67 10.38 1.01 -5.57
N LEU A 68 9.67 1.68 -6.48
CA LEU A 68 9.84 1.50 -7.93
C LEU A 68 11.20 1.99 -8.43
N GLN A 69 11.74 3.05 -7.82
CA GLN A 69 13.12 3.50 -8.09
C GLN A 69 14.15 2.46 -7.64
N LYS A 70 13.97 1.85 -6.46
CA LYS A 70 14.88 0.82 -5.93
C LYS A 70 14.86 -0.47 -6.75
N GLU A 71 13.70 -0.88 -7.26
CA GLU A 71 13.57 -2.04 -8.14
C GLU A 71 14.28 -1.81 -9.50
N SER A 72 14.34 -0.56 -9.95
CA SER A 72 14.96 -0.20 -11.24
C SER A 72 16.49 -0.05 -11.19
N ASN A 73 17.09 -0.11 -9.98
CA ASN A 73 18.53 -0.02 -9.73
C ASN A 73 19.14 -1.40 -9.47
#